data_AF-A0A356UJN2-F1
#
_entry.id   AF-A0A356UJN2-F1
#
_cell.length_a   1.000
_cell.length_b   1.000
_cell.length_c   1.000
_cell.angle_alpha   90.00
_cell.angle_beta   90.00
_cell.angle_gamma   90.00
#
_symmetry.space_group_name_H-M   'P 1'
#
loop_
_entity.id
_entity.type
_entity.pdbx_description
1 polymer ?
#
loop_
_entity_poly.entity_id
_entity_poly.type
_entity_poly.pdbx_seq_one_letter_code
_entity_poly.pdbx_strand_id
1 'polypeptide(L)'
;MMYERKPDGGIGPKIPGVKITFVRENGSATKTVTTNKDGFYRISLKKGRYIVSATHSDYEEYTSSPGFIVVTGSGYQTGNIFMKKILMTTVLLIRHAEKSNDSLSSAGMLRADELVHVAKKAGVEAIFATNTNRSQETVQPLATELGLILNIYQQYDEIQEISNKVLTKYAGKVVLVAGHSDTLHTIIEAFGGDPNKCCINGDEFDNLCVITIYGPGKYMDGSRDFDPMCAELL
;
A
#
# COMPACT_ATOMS: atom_id res chain seq x y z
N MET A 1 -2.72 1.74 39.13
CA MET A 1 -2.27 1.23 37.82
C MET A 1 -0.84 1.70 37.62
N MET A 2 0.11 0.79 37.39
CA MET A 2 1.53 1.14 37.17
C MET A 2 1.84 0.97 35.69
N TYR A 3 2.38 2.03 35.07
CA TYR A 3 2.94 1.96 33.73
C TYR A 3 4.44 1.71 33.86
N GLU A 4 4.90 0.53 33.43
CA GLU A 4 6.32 0.19 33.35
C GLU A 4 6.72 0.07 31.88
N ARG A 5 7.69 0.88 31.45
CA ARG A 5 8.31 0.77 30.13
C ARG A 5 9.53 -0.14 30.25
N LYS A 6 9.53 -1.27 29.53
CA LYS A 6 10.66 -2.21 29.54
C LYS A 6 11.94 -1.59 28.92
N PRO A 7 13.15 -1.97 29.39
CA PRO A 7 14.42 -1.33 29.00
C PRO A 7 14.89 -1.60 27.56
N ASP A 8 14.38 -2.65 26.92
CA ASP A 8 14.84 -3.23 25.65
C ASP A 8 13.99 -2.85 24.42
N GLY A 9 12.95 -2.04 24.61
CA GLY A 9 12.06 -1.61 23.54
C GLY A 9 12.69 -0.54 22.64
N GLY A 10 13.52 -0.94 21.68
CA GLY A 10 13.91 -0.07 20.55
C GLY A 10 12.65 0.55 19.96
N ILE A 11 12.50 1.87 20.10
CA ILE A 11 11.31 2.59 19.62
C ILE A 11 11.40 2.70 18.10
N GLY A 12 10.95 1.65 17.41
CA GLY A 12 10.84 1.61 15.95
C GLY A 12 12.13 1.97 15.18
N PRO A 13 12.03 2.09 13.85
CA PRO A 13 13.12 2.64 13.05
C PRO A 13 13.23 4.15 13.30
N LYS A 14 14.46 4.66 13.34
CA LYS A 14 14.73 6.10 13.37
C LYS A 14 14.50 6.69 11.98
N ILE A 15 13.88 7.87 11.91
CA ILE A 15 13.47 8.48 10.64
C ILE A 15 14.29 9.74 10.37
N PRO A 16 15.20 9.74 9.38
CA PRO A 16 15.95 10.95 8.99
C PRO A 16 15.07 11.92 8.20
N GLY A 17 15.44 13.21 8.16
CA GLY A 17 14.78 14.18 7.28
C GLY A 17 13.37 14.60 7.70
N VAL A 18 12.87 14.20 8.87
CA VAL A 18 11.54 14.59 9.36
C VAL A 18 11.55 16.06 9.76
N LYS A 19 10.66 16.85 9.16
CA LYS A 19 10.45 18.25 9.53
C LYS A 19 9.47 18.32 10.70
N ILE A 20 9.94 18.75 11.85
CA ILE A 20 9.15 18.85 13.09
C ILE A 20 8.89 20.32 13.41
N THR A 21 7.63 20.67 13.60
CA THR A 21 7.18 22.04 13.91
C THR A 21 6.56 22.08 15.30
N PHE A 22 7.03 23.02 16.12
CA PHE A 22 6.51 23.31 17.46
C PHE A 22 5.81 24.66 17.42
N VAL A 23 4.49 24.66 17.56
CA VAL A 23 3.67 25.87 17.66
C VAL A 23 3.23 26.02 19.11
N ARG A 24 3.56 27.15 19.75
CA ARG A 24 3.10 27.42 21.12
C ARG A 24 1.57 27.48 21.09
N GLU A 25 0.91 26.89 22.09
CA GLU A 25 -0.56 26.72 22.12
C GLU A 25 -1.34 28.02 21.88
N ASN A 26 -0.79 29.16 22.33
CA ASN A 26 -1.36 30.50 22.13
C ASN A 26 -0.99 31.17 20.78
N GLY A 27 -0.38 30.44 19.85
CA GLY A 27 0.09 30.94 18.54
C GLY A 27 1.29 31.90 18.59
N SER A 28 1.79 32.28 19.77
CA SER A 28 2.79 33.36 19.89
C SER A 28 4.21 33.01 19.41
N ALA A 29 4.49 31.73 19.15
CA ALA A 29 5.80 31.30 18.68
C ALA A 29 5.71 30.00 17.89
N THR A 30 6.44 29.94 16.79
CA THR A 30 6.63 28.73 15.99
C THR A 30 8.12 28.48 15.79
N LYS A 31 8.57 27.24 15.99
CA LYS A 31 9.93 26.81 15.64
C LYS A 31 9.91 25.48 14.90
N THR A 32 10.83 25.32 13.96
CA THR A 32 10.96 24.12 13.16
C THR A 32 12.37 23.55 13.26
N VAL A 33 12.49 22.23 13.24
CA VAL A 33 13.77 21.51 13.19
C VAL A 33 13.61 20.27 12.30
N THR A 34 14.68 19.84 11.64
CA THR A 34 14.70 18.61 10.86
C THR A 34 15.55 17.55 11.54
N THR A 35 15.11 16.29 11.54
CA THR A 35 15.93 15.18 12.06
C THR A 35 17.16 14.95 11.19
N ASN A 36 18.29 14.64 11.84
CA ASN A 36 19.54 14.32 11.16
C ASN A 36 19.51 12.90 10.55
N LYS A 37 20.64 12.47 9.95
CA LYS A 37 20.79 11.13 9.33
C LYS A 37 20.48 9.96 10.27
N ASP A 38 20.60 10.18 11.58
CA ASP A 38 20.37 9.17 12.62
C ASP A 38 18.98 9.34 13.26
N GLY A 39 18.11 10.19 12.70
CA GLY A 39 16.75 10.46 13.16
C GLY A 39 16.63 11.31 14.43
N PHE A 40 17.71 11.96 14.87
CA PHE A 40 17.71 12.83 16.04
C PHE A 40 17.50 14.30 15.67
N TYR A 41 16.85 15.06 16.54
CA TYR A 41 16.71 16.52 16.41
C TYR A 41 17.11 17.23 17.71
N ARG A 42 17.42 18.52 17.60
CA ARG A 42 17.69 19.38 18.76
C ARG A 42 17.09 20.75 18.54
N ILE A 43 16.30 21.22 19.50
CA ILE A 43 15.60 22.49 19.42
C ILE A 43 15.56 23.17 20.78
N SER A 44 15.71 24.49 20.80
CA SER A 44 15.59 25.30 22.01
C SER A 44 14.22 25.98 22.05
N LEU A 45 13.42 25.70 23.08
CA LEU A 45 12.06 26.21 23.27
C LEU A 45 11.97 26.98 24.59
N LYS A 46 11.13 28.01 24.63
CA LYS A 46 10.79 28.69 25.88
C LYS A 46 9.83 27.81 26.67
N LYS A 47 9.74 28.03 27.98
CA LYS A 47 8.74 27.34 28.82
C LYS A 47 7.32 27.62 28.32
N GLY A 48 6.51 26.57 28.23
CA GLY A 48 5.14 26.65 27.74
C GLY A 48 4.62 25.36 27.15
N ARG A 49 3.39 25.41 26.63
CA ARG A 49 2.73 24.30 25.93
C ARG A 49 2.86 24.47 24.42
N TYR A 50 3.11 23.37 23.73
CA TYR A 50 3.31 23.34 22.28
C TYR A 50 2.48 22.26 21.65
N ILE A 51 1.77 22.61 20.58
CA ILE A 51 1.26 21.66 19.60
C ILE A 51 2.44 21.30 18.70
N VAL A 52 2.65 20.01 18.48
CA VAL A 52 3.74 19.50 17.66
C VAL A 52 3.17 18.82 16.44
N SER A 53 3.64 19.22 15.26
CA SER A 53 3.39 18.50 14.03
C SER A 53 4.69 18.00 13.41
N ALA A 54 4.63 16.92 12.64
CA ALA A 54 5.77 16.41 11.90
C ALA A 54 5.36 15.95 10.50
N THR A 55 6.19 16.28 9.52
CA THR A 55 5.98 15.93 8.11
C THR A 55 7.20 15.26 7.51
N HIS A 56 6.94 14.29 6.64
CA HIS A 56 7.91 13.55 5.85
C HIS A 56 7.19 12.96 4.62
N SER A 57 7.88 12.80 3.49
CA SER A 57 7.25 12.29 2.25
C SER A 57 6.66 10.89 2.42
N ASP A 58 7.38 10.02 3.13
CA ASP A 58 7.05 8.59 3.22
C ASP A 58 6.18 8.24 4.44
N TYR A 59 5.68 9.23 5.18
CA TYR A 59 4.95 8.99 6.44
C TYR A 59 3.71 9.88 6.53
N GLU A 60 2.68 9.36 7.20
CA GLU A 60 1.47 10.11 7.53
C GLU A 60 1.83 11.32 8.38
N GLU A 61 1.18 12.46 8.13
CA GLU A 61 1.39 13.66 8.94
C GLU A 61 1.01 13.39 10.39
N TYR A 62 1.92 13.72 11.30
CA TYR A 62 1.69 13.61 12.73
C TYR A 62 1.25 14.95 13.30
N THR A 63 0.31 14.92 14.23
CA THR A 63 -0.02 16.05 15.09
C THR A 63 -0.28 15.57 16.52
N SER A 64 0.18 16.34 17.51
CA SER A 64 -0.17 16.10 18.91
C SER A 64 -1.60 16.52 19.24
N SER A 65 -2.22 17.37 18.41
CA SER A 65 -3.56 17.93 18.63
C SER A 65 -4.64 16.82 18.73
N PRO A 66 -5.61 16.93 19.67
CA PRO A 66 -5.88 18.05 20.58
C PRO A 66 -4.97 18.12 21.82
N GLY A 67 -3.97 17.25 21.94
CA GLY A 67 -2.96 17.29 23.00
C GLY A 67 -1.77 18.23 22.72
N PHE A 68 -0.90 18.37 23.72
CA PHE A 68 0.26 19.26 23.70
C PHE A 68 1.46 18.67 24.45
N ILE A 69 2.66 19.16 24.14
CA ILE A 69 3.88 18.89 24.89
C ILE A 69 4.17 20.08 25.81
N VAL A 70 4.58 19.81 27.04
CA VAL A 70 4.92 20.84 28.04
C VAL A 70 6.43 20.97 28.19
N VAL A 71 6.95 22.17 27.95
CA VAL A 71 8.36 22.53 28.21
C VAL A 71 8.43 23.20 29.58
N THR A 72 9.01 22.52 30.58
CA THR A 72 8.95 22.92 32.00
C THR A 72 10.25 23.50 32.56
N GLY A 73 11.42 23.15 32.02
CA GLY A 73 12.71 23.38 32.69
C GLY A 73 13.89 23.70 31.77
N SER A 74 15.07 23.79 32.38
CA SER A 74 16.36 23.97 31.71
C SER A 74 17.05 22.62 31.49
N GLY A 75 17.63 22.39 30.31
CA GLY A 75 18.30 21.14 29.94
C GLY A 75 17.66 20.46 28.74
N TYR A 76 18.30 19.40 28.24
CA TYR A 76 17.75 18.58 27.15
C TYR A 76 16.73 17.59 27.70
N GLN A 77 15.51 17.63 27.15
CA GLN A 77 14.47 16.62 27.37
C GLN A 77 14.30 15.80 26.10
N THR A 78 13.90 14.54 26.25
CA THR A 78 13.61 13.66 25.10
C THR A 78 12.11 13.70 24.81
N GLY A 79 11.74 14.11 23.60
CA GLY A 79 10.39 13.95 23.05
C GLY A 79 10.43 12.97 21.89
N ASN A 80 9.65 11.90 21.95
CA ASN A 80 9.53 10.95 20.84
C ASN A 80 8.29 11.30 20.02
N ILE A 81 8.45 11.35 18.70
CA ILE A 81 7.36 11.58 17.75
C ILE A 81 7.23 10.29 16.93
N PHE A 82 6.05 9.68 16.98
CA PHE A 82 5.78 8.42 16.30
C PHE A 82 5.02 8.72 15.01
N MET A 83 5.66 8.48 13.88
CA MET A 83 5.04 8.64 12.58
C MET A 83 4.73 7.27 11.97
N LYS A 84 3.58 7.15 11.32
CA LYS A 84 3.17 5.93 10.63
C LYS A 84 3.64 5.99 9.18
N LYS A 85 4.38 4.99 8.74
CA LYS A 85 4.87 4.92 7.37
C LYS A 85 3.69 4.78 6.41
N ILE A 86 3.69 5.55 5.33
CA ILE A 86 2.76 5.36 4.22
C ILE A 86 3.22 4.10 3.49
N LEU A 87 2.34 3.09 3.50
CA LEU A 87 2.56 1.87 2.75
C LEU A 87 1.93 2.00 1.36
N MET A 88 2.63 1.50 0.35
CA MET A 88 2.11 1.41 -1.01
C MET A 88 1.79 -0.05 -1.32
N THR A 89 0.51 -0.35 -1.53
CA THR A 89 0.07 -1.66 -2.00
C THR A 89 -0.13 -1.58 -3.51
N THR A 90 0.48 -2.50 -4.25
CA THR A 90 0.28 -2.61 -5.71
C THR A 90 -0.59 -3.83 -5.99
N VAL A 91 -1.69 -3.64 -6.70
CA VAL A 91 -2.57 -4.71 -7.15
C VAL A 91 -2.40 -4.87 -8.66
N LEU A 92 -1.86 -6.02 -9.05
CA LEU A 92 -1.78 -6.50 -10.42
C LEU A 92 -3.08 -7.22 -10.75
N LEU A 93 -3.90 -6.63 -11.59
CA LEU A 93 -5.20 -7.14 -11.94
C LEU A 93 -5.18 -7.66 -13.38
N ILE A 94 -5.55 -8.94 -13.53
CA ILE A 94 -5.59 -9.61 -14.83
C ILE A 94 -6.93 -10.31 -15.04
N ARG A 95 -7.28 -10.52 -16.30
CA ARG A 95 -8.25 -11.53 -16.71
C ARG A 95 -7.53 -12.88 -16.86
N HIS A 96 -8.24 -14.00 -16.68
CA HIS A 96 -7.76 -15.30 -17.15
C HIS A 96 -7.34 -15.27 -18.63
N ALA A 97 -6.38 -16.12 -19.03
CA ALA A 97 -5.92 -16.26 -20.41
C ALA A 97 -6.91 -17.03 -21.30
N GLU A 98 -6.60 -17.24 -22.59
CA GLU A 98 -7.53 -17.86 -23.55
C GLU A 98 -7.94 -19.26 -23.12
N LYS A 99 -9.25 -19.51 -23.18
CA LYS A 99 -9.84 -20.78 -22.76
C LYS A 99 -10.22 -21.68 -23.93
N SER A 100 -10.15 -22.98 -23.70
CA SER A 100 -10.81 -24.02 -24.48
C SER A 100 -11.79 -24.73 -23.56
N ASN A 101 -13.09 -24.43 -23.72
CA ASN A 101 -14.15 -24.76 -22.75
C ASN A 101 -13.94 -24.07 -21.39
N ASP A 102 -13.77 -24.84 -20.31
CA ASP A 102 -13.62 -24.34 -18.95
C ASP A 102 -12.17 -24.13 -18.51
N SER A 103 -11.21 -24.76 -19.20
CA SER A 103 -9.77 -24.71 -18.96
C SER A 103 -9.05 -23.89 -20.02
N LEU A 104 -7.76 -23.63 -19.84
CA LEU A 104 -6.93 -22.90 -20.78
C LEU A 104 -6.72 -23.66 -22.08
N SER A 105 -6.67 -22.90 -23.17
CA SER A 105 -6.16 -23.37 -24.46
C SER A 105 -4.64 -23.46 -24.44
N SER A 106 -4.02 -24.03 -25.48
CA SER A 106 -2.57 -24.01 -25.63
C SER A 106 -1.98 -22.61 -25.64
N ALA A 107 -2.66 -21.64 -26.27
CA ALA A 107 -2.26 -20.24 -26.25
C ALA A 107 -2.36 -19.65 -24.82
N GLY A 108 -3.42 -19.99 -24.10
CA GLY A 108 -3.62 -19.55 -22.72
C GLY A 108 -2.56 -20.08 -21.76
N MET A 109 -2.12 -21.33 -21.94
CA MET A 109 -1.01 -21.91 -21.15
C MET A 109 0.30 -21.16 -21.41
N LEU A 110 0.63 -20.86 -22.67
CA LEU A 110 1.82 -20.07 -22.99
C LEU A 110 1.77 -18.68 -22.34
N ARG A 111 0.60 -18.02 -22.34
CA ARG A 111 0.49 -16.73 -21.64
C ARG A 111 0.59 -16.86 -20.12
N ALA A 112 0.06 -17.93 -19.54
CA ALA A 112 0.21 -18.21 -18.11
C ALA A 112 1.69 -18.35 -17.71
N ASP A 113 2.51 -18.92 -18.59
CA ASP A 113 3.96 -19.01 -18.41
C ASP A 113 4.62 -17.62 -18.55
N GLU A 114 4.25 -16.81 -19.54
CA GLU A 114 4.78 -15.44 -19.69
C GLU A 114 4.46 -14.52 -18.50
N LEU A 115 3.28 -14.68 -17.89
CA LEU A 115 2.90 -13.95 -16.67
C LEU A 115 3.94 -14.11 -15.56
N VAL A 116 4.61 -15.27 -15.49
CA VAL A 116 5.65 -15.54 -14.48
C VAL A 116 6.77 -14.53 -14.57
N HIS A 117 7.21 -14.17 -15.77
CA HIS A 117 8.34 -13.25 -15.98
C HIS A 117 8.05 -11.85 -15.44
N VAL A 118 6.84 -11.34 -15.69
CA VAL A 118 6.44 -9.99 -15.28
C VAL A 118 6.12 -9.93 -13.79
N ALA A 119 5.29 -10.86 -13.30
CA ALA A 119 4.82 -10.83 -11.93
C ALA A 119 5.91 -11.20 -10.91
N LYS A 120 6.87 -12.06 -11.27
CA LYS A 120 8.04 -12.36 -10.43
C LYS A 120 8.92 -11.14 -10.23
N LYS A 121 9.20 -10.39 -11.30
CA LYS A 121 9.99 -9.15 -11.22
C LYS A 121 9.28 -8.07 -10.41
N ALA A 122 7.96 -8.03 -10.46
CA ALA A 122 7.14 -7.14 -9.64
C ALA A 122 7.15 -7.50 -8.14
N GLY A 123 7.60 -8.70 -7.76
CA GLY A 123 7.69 -9.11 -6.35
C GLY A 123 6.35 -9.47 -5.73
N VAL A 124 5.46 -10.15 -6.47
CA VAL A 124 4.16 -10.61 -5.97
C VAL A 124 4.32 -11.46 -4.70
N GLU A 125 3.55 -11.14 -3.65
CA GLU A 125 3.56 -11.84 -2.36
C GLU A 125 2.23 -12.57 -2.07
N ALA A 126 1.19 -12.34 -2.88
CA ALA A 126 -0.08 -13.04 -2.77
C ALA A 126 -0.80 -13.09 -4.10
N ILE A 127 -1.52 -14.19 -4.34
CA ILE A 127 -2.26 -14.43 -5.56
C ILE A 127 -3.70 -14.79 -5.19
N PHE A 128 -4.66 -14.13 -5.84
CA PHE A 128 -6.09 -14.40 -5.75
C PHE A 128 -6.62 -14.79 -7.12
N ALA A 129 -7.49 -15.80 -7.16
CA ALA A 129 -8.14 -16.25 -8.40
C ALA A 129 -9.58 -16.65 -8.10
N THR A 130 -10.47 -16.49 -9.08
CA THR A 130 -11.83 -17.03 -8.96
C THR A 130 -11.80 -18.55 -8.89
N ASN A 131 -12.87 -19.16 -8.38
CA ASN A 131 -13.04 -20.62 -8.32
C ASN A 131 -13.13 -21.33 -9.68
N THR A 132 -12.90 -20.63 -10.80
CA THR A 132 -12.94 -21.21 -12.15
C THR A 132 -11.61 -21.82 -12.55
N ASN A 133 -11.62 -22.94 -13.30
CA ASN A 133 -10.40 -23.61 -13.76
C ASN A 133 -9.49 -22.65 -14.54
N ARG A 134 -10.02 -21.98 -15.57
CA ARG A 134 -9.26 -20.99 -16.36
C ARG A 134 -8.56 -19.91 -15.52
N SER A 135 -9.19 -19.40 -14.45
CA SER A 135 -8.56 -18.36 -13.62
C SER A 135 -7.42 -18.94 -12.80
N GLN A 136 -7.64 -20.10 -12.17
CA GLN A 136 -6.61 -20.81 -11.41
C GLN A 136 -5.44 -21.24 -12.28
N GLU A 137 -5.72 -21.86 -13.44
CA GLU A 137 -4.71 -22.32 -14.40
C GLU A 137 -3.87 -21.16 -14.95
N THR A 138 -4.44 -19.95 -15.08
CA THR A 138 -3.69 -18.76 -15.55
C THR A 138 -2.61 -18.35 -14.57
N VAL A 139 -2.86 -18.48 -13.26
CA VAL A 139 -1.93 -18.00 -12.21
C VAL A 139 -1.14 -19.12 -11.55
N GLN A 140 -1.47 -20.38 -11.83
CA GLN A 140 -0.84 -21.54 -11.22
C GLN A 140 0.68 -21.62 -11.49
N PRO A 141 1.19 -21.34 -12.71
CA PRO A 141 2.64 -21.34 -12.96
C PRO A 141 3.38 -20.35 -12.05
N LEU A 142 2.84 -19.12 -11.92
CA LEU A 142 3.41 -18.10 -11.03
C LEU A 142 3.38 -18.52 -9.56
N ALA A 143 2.25 -19.09 -9.11
CA ALA A 143 2.11 -19.56 -7.74
C ALA A 143 3.13 -20.66 -7.41
N THR A 144 3.35 -21.59 -8.34
CA THR A 144 4.35 -22.65 -8.20
C THR A 144 5.77 -22.08 -8.18
N GLU A 145 6.10 -21.15 -9.09
CA GLU A 145 7.43 -20.52 -9.16
C GLU A 145 7.77 -19.72 -7.89
N LEU A 146 6.78 -19.04 -7.30
CA LEU A 146 6.96 -18.24 -6.10
C LEU A 146 6.75 -19.02 -4.79
N GLY A 147 6.31 -20.28 -4.86
CA GLY A 147 5.94 -21.08 -3.69
C GLY A 147 4.75 -20.52 -2.90
N LEU A 148 3.81 -19.85 -3.60
CA LEU A 148 2.62 -19.23 -3.01
C LEU A 148 1.39 -20.13 -3.13
N ILE A 149 0.47 -19.99 -2.18
CA ILE A 149 -0.84 -20.65 -2.21
C ILE A 149 -1.86 -19.71 -2.87
N LEU A 150 -2.69 -20.26 -3.78
CA LEU A 150 -3.80 -19.53 -4.38
C LEU A 150 -4.89 -19.22 -3.35
N ASN A 151 -5.28 -17.96 -3.24
CA ASN A 151 -6.43 -17.53 -2.47
C ASN A 151 -7.66 -17.54 -3.38
N ILE A 152 -8.43 -18.63 -3.33
CA ILE A 152 -9.62 -18.78 -4.17
C ILE A 152 -10.76 -17.93 -3.60
N TYR A 153 -11.46 -17.22 -4.48
CA TYR A 153 -12.65 -16.44 -4.12
C TYR A 153 -13.83 -16.69 -5.07
N GLN A 154 -15.05 -16.43 -4.60
CA GLN A 154 -16.27 -16.48 -5.40
C GLN A 154 -16.46 -15.21 -6.22
N GLN A 155 -16.80 -15.38 -7.50
CA GLN A 155 -17.07 -14.26 -8.40
C GLN A 155 -18.21 -13.38 -7.84
N TYR A 156 -18.05 -12.05 -7.92
CA TYR A 156 -18.97 -11.02 -7.39
C TYR A 156 -19.13 -10.95 -5.87
N ASP A 157 -19.46 -12.07 -5.21
CA ASP A 157 -19.88 -12.07 -3.80
C ASP A 157 -18.76 -11.67 -2.83
N GLU A 158 -17.52 -12.04 -3.15
CA GLU A 158 -16.37 -11.86 -2.25
C GLU A 158 -15.46 -10.70 -2.66
N ILE A 159 -15.83 -9.89 -3.66
CA ILE A 159 -14.97 -8.80 -4.18
C ILE A 159 -14.62 -7.78 -3.08
N GLN A 160 -15.58 -7.43 -2.22
CA GLN A 160 -15.34 -6.53 -1.09
C GLN A 160 -14.49 -7.18 0.02
N GLU A 161 -14.59 -8.49 0.20
CA GLU A 161 -13.76 -9.19 1.17
C GLU A 161 -12.30 -9.25 0.71
N ILE A 162 -12.06 -9.57 -0.58
CA ILE A 162 -10.70 -9.59 -1.12
C ILE A 162 -10.06 -8.21 -1.06
N SER A 163 -10.80 -7.13 -1.36
CA SER A 163 -10.24 -5.78 -1.32
C SER A 163 -9.82 -5.41 0.10
N ASN A 164 -10.70 -5.64 1.08
CA ASN A 164 -10.39 -5.43 2.49
C ASN A 164 -9.21 -6.27 2.98
N LYS A 165 -9.14 -7.54 2.58
CA LYS A 165 -8.02 -8.44 2.93
C LYS A 165 -6.70 -7.96 2.33
N VAL A 166 -6.70 -7.50 1.09
CA VAL A 166 -5.52 -6.90 0.44
C VAL A 166 -5.08 -5.63 1.16
N LEU A 167 -6.01 -4.72 1.46
CA LEU A 167 -5.73 -3.44 2.12
C LEU A 167 -5.25 -3.59 3.57
N THR A 168 -5.58 -4.69 4.24
CA THR A 168 -5.23 -4.91 5.65
C THR A 168 -4.06 -5.88 5.82
N LYS A 169 -4.19 -7.11 5.31
CA LYS A 169 -3.19 -8.18 5.50
C LYS A 169 -1.99 -8.03 4.57
N TYR A 170 -2.20 -7.45 3.40
CA TYR A 170 -1.17 -7.28 2.37
C TYR A 170 -0.81 -5.81 2.14
N ALA A 171 -1.02 -4.95 3.16
CA ALA A 171 -0.63 -3.55 3.12
C ALA A 171 0.88 -3.41 2.85
N GLY A 172 1.26 -2.62 1.84
CA GLY A 172 2.65 -2.39 1.46
C GLY A 172 3.26 -3.46 0.56
N LYS A 173 2.45 -4.39 0.03
CA LYS A 173 2.89 -5.53 -0.76
C LYS A 173 2.38 -5.46 -2.20
N VAL A 174 2.93 -6.32 -3.06
CA VAL A 174 2.40 -6.55 -4.40
C VAL A 174 1.50 -7.79 -4.39
N VAL A 175 0.28 -7.64 -4.89
CA VAL A 175 -0.74 -8.70 -4.93
C VAL A 175 -1.22 -8.87 -6.36
N LEU A 176 -1.36 -10.10 -6.82
CA LEU A 176 -2.01 -10.42 -8.09
C LEU A 176 -3.45 -10.90 -7.87
N VAL A 177 -4.39 -10.37 -8.63
CA VAL A 177 -5.80 -10.76 -8.62
C VAL A 177 -6.22 -11.15 -10.04
N ALA A 178 -6.67 -12.39 -10.22
CA ALA A 178 -7.15 -12.91 -11.49
C ALA A 178 -8.69 -13.05 -11.48
N GLY A 179 -9.34 -12.31 -12.38
CA GLY A 179 -10.79 -12.28 -12.53
C GLY A 179 -11.25 -12.56 -13.95
N HIS A 180 -12.38 -11.94 -14.29
CA HIS A 180 -13.05 -12.05 -15.58
C HIS A 180 -13.39 -10.65 -16.11
N SER A 181 -13.54 -10.48 -17.42
CA SER A 181 -13.87 -9.17 -18.04
C SER A 181 -15.06 -8.46 -17.37
N ASP A 182 -16.04 -9.22 -16.91
CA ASP A 182 -17.27 -8.73 -16.27
C ASP A 182 -17.13 -8.38 -14.77
N THR A 183 -16.03 -8.77 -14.12
CA THR A 183 -15.75 -8.49 -12.69
C THR A 183 -14.63 -7.51 -12.47
N LEU A 184 -13.78 -7.30 -13.48
CA LEU A 184 -12.62 -6.43 -13.38
C LEU A 184 -13.01 -4.99 -13.00
N HIS A 185 -14.07 -4.45 -13.60
CA HIS A 185 -14.57 -3.12 -13.23
C HIS A 185 -14.96 -3.04 -11.75
N THR A 186 -15.71 -4.02 -11.25
CA THR A 186 -16.13 -4.08 -9.84
C THR A 186 -14.95 -4.26 -8.89
N ILE A 187 -13.92 -5.00 -9.29
CA ILE A 187 -12.68 -5.15 -8.50
C ILE A 187 -11.93 -3.80 -8.44
N ILE A 188 -11.81 -3.10 -9.57
CA ILE A 188 -11.18 -1.77 -9.63
C ILE A 188 -11.90 -0.80 -8.70
N GLU A 189 -13.23 -0.73 -8.79
CA GLU A 189 -14.06 0.11 -7.92
C GLU A 189 -13.93 -0.26 -6.44
N ALA A 190 -13.85 -1.55 -6.11
CA ALA A 190 -13.66 -2.02 -4.73
C ALA A 190 -12.30 -1.62 -4.13
N PHE A 191 -11.29 -1.37 -4.98
CA PHE A 191 -10.01 -0.77 -4.59
C PHE A 191 -10.02 0.76 -4.64
N GLY A 192 -11.15 1.38 -4.98
CA GLY A 192 -11.33 2.83 -5.13
C GLY A 192 -10.85 3.40 -6.45
N GLY A 193 -10.46 2.55 -7.41
CA GLY A 193 -9.99 2.95 -8.73
C GLY A 193 -11.11 3.35 -9.69
N ASP A 194 -10.74 4.03 -10.78
CA ASP A 194 -11.64 4.33 -11.90
C ASP A 194 -11.56 3.18 -12.94
N PRO A 195 -12.64 2.41 -13.16
CA PRO A 195 -12.65 1.29 -14.09
C PRO A 195 -12.38 1.71 -15.55
N ASN A 196 -12.64 2.97 -15.91
CA ASN A 196 -12.42 3.46 -17.28
C ASN A 196 -10.95 3.69 -17.61
N LYS A 197 -10.07 3.73 -16.59
CA LYS A 197 -8.64 3.96 -16.79
C LYS A 197 -7.84 2.67 -16.98
N CYS A 198 -8.46 1.49 -16.83
CA CYS A 198 -7.81 0.23 -17.19
C CYS A 198 -8.38 -0.29 -18.51
N CYS A 199 -7.53 -0.39 -19.53
CA CYS A 199 -7.84 -1.02 -20.80
C CYS A 199 -7.90 -2.54 -20.59
N ILE A 200 -9.04 -3.09 -20.15
CA ILE A 200 -9.26 -4.53 -20.22
C ILE A 200 -10.50 -4.79 -21.06
N ASN A 201 -10.32 -4.88 -22.36
CA ASN A 201 -11.39 -5.21 -23.29
C ASN A 201 -11.70 -6.71 -23.27
N GLY A 202 -12.94 -7.08 -23.63
CA GLY A 202 -13.43 -8.46 -23.62
C GLY A 202 -12.73 -9.43 -24.57
N ASP A 203 -11.91 -8.92 -25.50
CA ASP A 203 -11.24 -9.70 -26.54
C ASP A 203 -9.72 -9.74 -26.40
N GLU A 204 -9.16 -9.00 -25.42
CA GLU A 204 -7.72 -8.95 -25.12
C GLU A 204 -7.43 -9.75 -23.84
N PHE A 205 -6.34 -10.51 -23.85
CA PHE A 205 -6.00 -11.47 -22.79
C PHE A 205 -4.60 -11.24 -22.19
N ASP A 206 -3.88 -10.27 -22.74
CA ASP A 206 -2.53 -9.80 -22.41
C ASP A 206 -2.53 -8.51 -21.57
N ASN A 207 -3.69 -7.93 -21.31
CA ASN A 207 -3.80 -6.70 -20.53
C ASN A 207 -3.56 -6.94 -19.03
N LEU A 208 -2.60 -6.19 -18.49
CA LEU A 208 -2.32 -6.07 -17.07
C LEU A 208 -2.74 -4.68 -16.57
N CYS A 209 -3.71 -4.63 -15.67
CA CYS A 209 -4.10 -3.42 -14.97
C CYS A 209 -3.34 -3.30 -13.65
N VAL A 210 -2.75 -2.15 -13.38
CA VAL A 210 -1.97 -1.91 -12.16
C VAL A 210 -2.65 -0.83 -11.32
N ILE A 211 -3.06 -1.18 -10.11
CA ILE A 211 -3.65 -0.26 -9.15
C ILE A 211 -2.64 -0.04 -8.02
N THR A 212 -2.31 1.21 -7.70
CA THR A 212 -1.43 1.55 -6.56
C THR A 212 -2.21 2.28 -5.48
N ILE A 213 -2.14 1.79 -4.25
CA ILE A 213 -2.94 2.27 -3.12
C ILE A 213 -2.01 2.73 -2.00
N TYR A 214 -2.22 3.96 -1.51
CA TYR A 214 -1.37 4.61 -0.51
C TYR A 214 -2.07 4.70 0.86
N GLY A 215 -1.45 4.15 1.91
CA GLY A 215 -1.92 4.29 3.30
C GLY A 215 -3.34 3.76 3.54
N PRO A 216 -3.95 4.00 4.71
CA PRO A 216 -5.25 3.42 5.07
C PRO A 216 -6.37 4.07 4.25
N GLY A 217 -6.57 3.60 3.03
CA GLY A 217 -7.77 3.83 2.22
C GLY A 217 -7.90 5.21 1.57
N LYS A 218 -6.83 6.02 1.47
CA LYS A 218 -6.86 7.21 0.62
C LYS A 218 -6.47 6.83 -0.80
N TYR A 219 -7.48 6.52 -1.62
CA TYR A 219 -7.37 6.70 -3.05
C TYR A 219 -7.14 8.20 -3.31
N MET A 220 -6.06 8.54 -4.02
CA MET A 220 -5.83 9.87 -4.55
C MET A 220 -5.82 9.73 -6.07
N ASP A 221 -6.92 10.12 -6.70
CA ASP A 221 -6.86 10.62 -8.07
C ASP A 221 -6.19 12.00 -8.00
N GLY A 222 -4.96 12.12 -8.52
CA GLY A 222 -4.36 13.43 -8.73
C GLY A 222 -2.85 13.54 -8.57
N SER A 223 -2.17 13.65 -9.71
CA SER A 223 -0.98 14.48 -9.92
C SER A 223 0.29 14.12 -9.12
N ARG A 224 0.93 13.03 -9.54
CA ARG A 224 2.39 12.91 -9.80
C ARG A 224 2.63 11.52 -10.39
N ASP A 225 2.44 11.44 -11.70
CA ASP A 225 3.12 10.54 -12.63
C ASP A 225 2.86 9.02 -12.62
N PHE A 226 1.73 8.50 -12.12
CA PHE A 226 1.29 7.15 -12.50
C PHE A 226 -0.24 7.08 -12.65
N ASP A 227 -0.72 7.50 -13.83
CA ASP A 227 -1.96 7.01 -14.42
C ASP A 227 -1.89 5.46 -14.44
N PRO A 228 -2.95 4.69 -14.16
CA PRO A 228 -2.92 3.24 -14.41
C PRO A 228 -2.54 3.01 -15.87
N MET A 229 -1.29 2.60 -16.09
CA MET A 229 -0.78 2.33 -17.42
C MET A 229 -1.32 0.98 -17.87
N CYS A 230 -1.93 0.96 -19.04
CA CYS A 230 -2.14 -0.25 -19.82
C CYS A 230 -0.76 -0.73 -20.26
N ALA A 231 -0.19 -1.69 -19.52
CA ALA A 231 1.06 -2.33 -19.93
C ALA A 231 0.69 -3.52 -20.83
N GLU A 232 1.05 -3.44 -22.10
CA GLU A 232 1.06 -4.60 -23.00
C GLU A 232 2.21 -5.51 -22.55
N LEU A 233 1.89 -6.78 -22.28
CA LEU A 233 2.89 -7.83 -22.06
C LEU A 233 3.58 -8.12 -23.40
N LEU A 234 4.77 -7.54 -23.62
CA LEU A 234 5.63 -7.73 -24.80
C LEU A 234 6.24 -9.14 -24.86
#